data_AF-A0A5C8M8I2-F1
#
_entry.id   AF-A0A5C8M8I2-F1
#
_cell.length_a   1.000
_cell.length_b   1.000
_cell.length_c   1.000
_cell.angle_alpha   90.00
_cell.angle_beta   90.00
_cell.angle_gamma   90.00
#
_symmetry.space_group_name_H-M   'P 1'
#
loop_
_entity.id
_entity.type
_entity.pdbx_description
1 polymer ?
#
loop_
_entity_poly.entity_id
_entity_poly.type
_entity_poly.pdbx_seq_one_letter_code
_entity_poly.pdbx_strand_id
1 'polypeptide(L)'
;MEEKKFIAYTGDYRVHDSKIEGILWENENLSVFLRSYKGEALVVRFYGVKTIHSNRPLGMMLYAISEMKCHDPLRKFIFGNWDERDDASLEIVAEQVDFKSKVNCIE
;
A
#
# COMPACT_ATOMS: atom_id res chain seq x y z
N MET A 1 -22.01 -13.12 -5.96
CA MET A 1 -21.12 -12.09 -5.40
C MET A 1 -19.88 -12.83 -4.96
N GLU A 2 -18.79 -12.79 -5.75
CA GLU A 2 -17.55 -13.45 -5.34
C GLU A 2 -17.11 -12.88 -3.99
N GLU A 3 -16.94 -13.77 -3.01
CA GLU A 3 -16.51 -13.40 -1.67
C GLU A 3 -15.18 -12.65 -1.78
N LYS A 4 -15.15 -11.39 -1.34
CA LYS A 4 -13.92 -10.63 -1.07
C LYS A 4 -13.17 -11.35 0.06
N LYS A 5 -12.49 -12.45 -0.25
CA LYS A 5 -11.75 -13.23 0.74
C LYS A 5 -10.48 -12.47 1.08
N PHE A 6 -10.44 -11.98 2.31
CA PHE A 6 -9.21 -11.55 2.95
C PHE A 6 -8.18 -12.68 2.90
N ILE A 7 -6.93 -12.34 2.57
CA ILE A 7 -5.80 -13.28 2.56
C ILE A 7 -4.94 -13.03 3.80
N ALA A 8 -4.39 -11.82 3.93
CA ALA A 8 -3.52 -11.45 5.02
C ALA A 8 -3.38 -9.93 5.14
N TYR A 9 -2.86 -9.47 6.28
CA TYR A 9 -2.21 -8.17 6.36
C TYR A 9 -0.78 -8.30 5.81
N THR A 10 -0.34 -7.33 5.02
CA THR A 10 0.92 -7.37 4.29
C THR A 10 1.91 -6.31 4.76
N GLY A 11 3.19 -6.63 4.61
CA GLY A 11 4.30 -5.85 5.15
C GLY A 11 4.71 -6.28 6.56
N ASP A 12 5.69 -5.58 7.11
CA ASP A 12 6.16 -5.79 8.48
C ASP A 12 5.67 -4.67 9.42
N TYR A 13 6.20 -4.64 10.65
CA TYR A 13 5.84 -3.68 11.67
C TYR A 13 5.96 -2.20 11.22
N ARG A 14 6.72 -1.90 10.17
CA ARG A 14 6.94 -0.53 9.66
C ARG A 14 5.79 -0.02 8.80
N VAL A 15 4.92 -0.90 8.30
CA VAL A 15 3.71 -0.52 7.56
C VAL A 15 2.63 -0.02 8.50
N HIS A 16 2.48 -0.66 9.65
CA HIS A 16 1.57 -0.22 10.69
C HIS A 16 1.96 1.18 11.18
N ASP A 17 0.97 2.05 11.35
CA ASP A 17 1.13 3.45 11.77
C ASP A 17 2.11 4.24 10.89
N SER A 18 2.14 3.90 9.59
CA SER A 18 2.92 4.65 8.61
C SER A 18 2.06 5.64 7.83
N LYS A 19 2.67 6.75 7.41
CA LYS A 19 2.01 7.78 6.61
C LYS A 19 2.40 7.64 5.15
N ILE A 20 1.42 7.75 4.24
CA ILE A 20 1.70 7.89 2.80
C ILE A 20 2.29 9.28 2.55
N GLU A 21 3.55 9.33 2.11
CA GLU A 21 4.25 10.58 1.76
C GLU A 21 4.29 10.85 0.26
N GLY A 22 4.14 9.81 -0.56
CA GLY A 22 4.21 9.96 -2.00
C GLY A 22 3.69 8.75 -2.73
N ILE A 23 3.28 8.97 -3.98
CA ILE A 23 2.89 7.91 -4.91
C ILE A 23 3.53 8.26 -6.25
N LEU A 24 4.28 7.31 -6.81
CA LEU A 24 4.88 7.42 -8.14
C LEU A 24 4.35 6.29 -9.00
N TRP A 25 3.67 6.64 -10.08
CA TRP A 25 3.14 5.70 -11.05
C TRP A 25 3.88 5.86 -12.37
N GLU A 26 4.54 4.79 -12.81
CA GLU A 26 5.28 4.76 -14.07
C GLU A 26 4.96 3.47 -14.80
N ASN A 27 4.44 3.60 -16.03
CA ASN A 27 3.97 2.47 -16.85
C ASN A 27 2.95 1.60 -16.07
N GLU A 28 3.27 0.33 -15.84
CA GLU A 28 2.44 -0.63 -15.09
C GLU A 28 2.91 -0.82 -13.65
N ASN A 29 3.81 0.03 -13.15
CA ASN A 29 4.42 -0.10 -11.83
C ASN A 29 4.07 1.09 -10.93
N LEU A 30 3.67 0.81 -9.70
CA LEU A 30 3.33 1.83 -8.71
C LEU A 30 4.24 1.70 -7.51
N SER A 31 4.84 2.82 -7.09
CA SER A 31 5.58 2.92 -5.84
C SER A 31 4.82 3.81 -4.86
N VAL A 32 4.48 3.28 -3.69
CA VAL A 32 3.90 4.02 -2.58
C VAL A 32 4.99 4.24 -1.55
N PHE A 33 5.31 5.50 -1.28
CA PHE A 33 6.32 5.92 -0.32
C PHE A 33 5.66 6.12 1.04
N LEU A 34 6.16 5.39 2.04
CA LEU A 34 5.65 5.39 3.39
C LEU A 34 6.73 5.89 4.36
N ARG A 35 6.27 6.55 5.42
CA ARG A 35 7.07 6.95 6.58
C ARG A 35 6.54 6.26 7.81
N SER A 36 7.32 5.37 8.44
CA SER A 36 6.89 4.73 9.69
C SER A 36 6.78 5.77 10.81
N TYR A 37 6.05 5.43 11.88
CA TYR A 37 6.00 6.25 13.10
C TYR A 37 7.39 6.57 13.69
N LYS A 38 8.39 5.70 13.47
CA LYS A 38 9.79 5.91 13.89
C LYS A 38 10.61 6.75 12.90
N GLY A 39 10.01 7.24 11.82
CA GLY A 39 10.67 8.04 10.78
C GLY A 39 11.37 7.23 9.68
N GLU A 40 11.27 5.90 9.69
CA GLU A 40 11.90 5.04 8.69
C GLU A 40 11.21 5.19 7.32
N ALA A 41 12.00 5.26 6.25
CA ALA A 41 11.49 5.30 4.89
C ALA A 41 11.26 3.88 4.35
N LEU A 42 10.02 3.60 3.95
CA LEU A 42 9.59 2.36 3.34
C LEU A 42 8.99 2.63 1.96
N VAL A 43 9.20 1.73 1.02
CA VAL A 43 8.58 1.79 -0.30
C VAL A 43 7.84 0.48 -0.55
N VAL A 44 6.54 0.57 -0.79
CA VAL A 44 5.71 -0.54 -1.26
C VAL A 44 5.60 -0.45 -2.77
N ARG A 45 6.12 -1.45 -3.48
CA ARG A 45 6.14 -1.50 -4.94
C ARG A 45 5.12 -2.51 -5.43
N PHE A 46 4.30 -2.09 -6.39
CA PHE A 46 3.35 -2.94 -7.08
C PHE A 46 3.75 -3.06 -8.54
N TYR A 47 3.67 -4.28 -9.07
CA TYR A 47 4.00 -4.60 -10.45
C TYR A 47 2.79 -5.16 -11.18
N GLY A 48 2.66 -4.88 -12.48
CA GLY A 48 1.51 -5.30 -13.27
C GLY A 48 0.20 -4.68 -12.77
N VAL A 49 0.25 -3.41 -12.37
CA VAL A 49 -0.91 -2.68 -11.83
C VAL A 49 -1.98 -2.54 -12.90
N LYS A 50 -3.19 -3.03 -12.61
CA LYS A 50 -4.35 -2.95 -13.51
C LYS A 50 -5.32 -1.86 -13.10
N THR A 51 -5.45 -1.57 -11.81
CA THR A 51 -6.38 -0.55 -11.34
C THR A 51 -5.88 0.10 -10.06
N ILE A 52 -6.10 1.42 -9.97
CA ILE A 52 -5.87 2.22 -8.78
C ILE A 52 -7.18 2.95 -8.48
N HIS A 53 -7.74 2.74 -7.29
CA HIS A 53 -8.82 3.55 -6.76
C HIS A 53 -8.26 4.38 -5.61
N SER A 54 -8.34 5.70 -5.71
CA SER A 54 -7.76 6.59 -4.71
C SER A 54 -8.66 7.77 -4.44
N ASN A 55 -8.77 8.13 -3.17
CA ASN A 55 -9.32 9.39 -2.71
C ASN A 55 -8.33 10.02 -1.73
N ARG A 56 -7.72 11.15 -2.10
CA ARG A 56 -6.76 11.91 -1.27
C ARG A 56 -5.80 11.04 -0.43
N PRO A 57 -5.07 10.08 -1.04
CA PRO A 57 -4.28 9.11 -0.27
C PRO A 57 -3.02 9.73 0.38
N LEU A 58 -2.54 10.86 -0.13
CA LEU A 58 -1.38 11.54 0.44
C LEU A 58 -1.70 12.08 1.82
N GLY A 59 -0.84 11.74 2.78
CA GLY A 59 -0.99 12.11 4.17
C GLY A 59 -1.83 11.14 5.01
N MET A 60 -2.47 10.15 4.38
CA MET A 60 -3.23 9.11 5.06
C MET A 60 -2.34 8.30 6.00
N MET A 61 -2.76 8.17 7.25
CA MET A 61 -2.13 7.30 8.23
C MET A 61 -2.69 5.89 8.08
N LEU A 62 -1.80 4.90 8.01
CA LEU A 62 -2.18 3.52 7.75
C LEU A 62 -2.41 2.77 9.06
N TYR A 63 -3.57 2.14 9.18
CA TYR A 63 -3.77 1.07 10.13
C TYR A 63 -3.04 -0.20 9.68
N ALA A 64 -3.26 -0.60 8.43
CA ALA A 64 -2.62 -1.76 7.80
C ALA A 64 -2.80 -1.73 6.27
N ILE A 65 -2.11 -2.62 5.56
CA ILE A 65 -2.40 -2.96 4.16
C ILE A 65 -2.96 -4.37 4.12
N SER A 66 -4.20 -4.53 3.66
CA SER A 66 -4.89 -5.81 3.54
C SER A 66 -4.74 -6.35 2.13
N GLU A 67 -4.23 -7.57 1.99
CA GLU A 67 -4.29 -8.32 0.74
C GLU A 67 -5.61 -9.10 0.67
N MET A 68 -6.28 -8.95 -0.46
CA MET A 68 -7.58 -9.51 -0.76
C MET A 68 -7.46 -10.34 -2.04
N LYS A 69 -8.23 -11.44 -2.09
CA LYS A 69 -8.37 -12.24 -3.31
C LYS A 69 -8.95 -11.39 -4.44
N CYS A 70 -8.38 -11.58 -5.62
CA CYS A 70 -8.87 -11.08 -6.91
C CYS A 70 -8.74 -12.23 -7.94
N HIS A 71 -9.10 -11.98 -9.20
CA HIS A 71 -8.92 -12.97 -10.26
C HIS A 71 -7.43 -13.22 -10.49
N ASP A 72 -6.98 -14.47 -10.33
CA ASP A 72 -5.57 -14.81 -10.54
C ASP A 72 -5.13 -14.41 -11.97
N PRO A 73 -3.93 -13.84 -12.16
CA PRO A 73 -2.84 -13.69 -11.18
C PRO A 73 -2.93 -12.46 -10.27
N LEU A 74 -4.03 -11.71 -10.30
CA LEU A 74 -4.16 -10.44 -9.58
C LEU A 74 -4.49 -10.64 -8.10
N ARG A 75 -4.06 -9.65 -7.32
CA ARG A 75 -4.43 -9.42 -5.93
C ARG A 75 -4.90 -8.00 -5.75
N LYS A 76 -5.83 -7.79 -4.83
CA LYS A 76 -6.28 -6.45 -4.43
C LYS A 76 -5.66 -6.10 -3.09
N PHE A 77 -5.06 -4.92 -3.01
CA PHE A 77 -4.43 -4.38 -1.82
C PHE A 77 -5.21 -3.16 -1.36
N ILE A 78 -5.70 -3.19 -0.12
CA ILE A 78 -6.49 -2.11 0.48
C ILE A 78 -5.66 -1.48 1.59
N PHE A 79 -5.38 -0.20 1.46
CA PHE A 79 -4.70 0.59 2.48
C PHE A 79 -5.77 1.08 3.46
N GLY A 80 -5.80 0.50 4.65
CA GLY A 80 -6.75 0.87 5.69
C GLY A 80 -6.36 2.19 6.32
N ASN A 81 -7.22 3.19 6.22
CA ASN A 81 -7.07 4.46 6.92
C ASN A 81 -7.23 4.23 8.43
N TRP A 82 -6.33 4.78 9.22
CA TRP A 82 -6.41 4.78 10.68
C TRP A 82 -7.51 5.73 11.20
N ASP A 83 -7.81 6.81 10.49
CA ASP A 83 -8.90 7.73 10.84
C ASP A 83 -10.23 7.30 10.20
N GLU A 84 -11.10 6.68 10.99
CA GLU A 84 -12.42 6.21 10.55
C GLU A 84 -13.38 7.35 10.15
N ARG A 85 -13.05 8.61 10.44
CA ARG A 85 -13.86 9.79 10.09
C ARG A 85 -13.41 10.44 8.79
N ASP A 86 -12.25 10.06 8.27
CA ASP A 86 -11.68 10.58 7.04
C ASP A 86 -11.96 9.61 5.86
N ASP A 87 -12.43 10.13 4.73
CA ASP A 87 -12.75 9.35 3.53
C ASP A 87 -11.53 9.09 2.63
N ALA A 88 -10.33 9.48 3.08
CA ALA A 88 -9.08 9.15 2.40
C ALA A 88 -8.95 7.62 2.22
N SER A 89 -8.62 7.20 1.00
CA SER A 89 -8.53 5.79 0.65
C SER A 89 -7.55 5.53 -0.49
N LEU A 90 -6.95 4.34 -0.47
CA LEU A 90 -6.14 3.81 -1.55
C LEU A 90 -6.38 2.30 -1.69
N GLU A 91 -6.76 1.88 -2.89
CA GLU A 91 -6.87 0.49 -3.27
C GLU A 91 -6.14 0.24 -4.59
N ILE A 92 -5.40 -0.86 -4.66
CA ILE A 92 -4.57 -1.20 -5.83
C ILE A 92 -4.88 -2.64 -6.22
N VAL A 93 -5.05 -2.89 -7.53
CA VAL A 93 -5.10 -4.24 -8.08
C VAL A 93 -3.84 -4.46 -8.91
N ALA A 94 -3.03 -5.46 -8.54
CA ALA A 94 -1.73 -5.72 -9.13
C ALA A 94 -1.40 -7.22 -9.13
N GLU A 95 -0.41 -7.61 -9.93
CA GLU A 95 0.06 -9.00 -10.04
C GLU A 95 1.02 -9.34 -8.90
N GLN A 96 1.84 -8.38 -8.45
CA GLN A 96 2.86 -8.60 -7.42
C GLN A 96 3.04 -7.38 -6.53
N VAL A 97 3.50 -7.61 -5.29
CA VAL A 97 3.87 -6.57 -4.32
C VAL A 97 5.23 -6.89 -3.70
N ASP A 98 6.04 -5.85 -3.45
CA ASP A 98 7.32 -5.94 -2.77
C ASP A 98 7.48 -4.80 -1.74
N PHE A 99 7.97 -5.15 -0.55
CA PHE A 99 8.16 -4.23 0.57
C PHE A 99 9.66 -3.96 0.75
N LYS A 100 10.14 -2.83 0.24
CA LYS A 100 11.55 -2.44 0.34
C LYS A 100 11.76 -1.35 1.36
N SER A 101 12.66 -1.60 2.30
CA SER A 101 13.18 -0.54 3.16
C SER A 101 14.36 0.13 2.49
N LYS A 102 14.40 1.46 2.52
CA LYS A 102 15.67 2.15 2.24
C LYS A 102 16.58 1.90 3.44
N VAL A 103 17.56 1.01 3.28
CA VAL A 103 18.75 1.05 4.14
C VAL A 103 19.40 2.40 3.84
N ASN A 104 19.52 3.26 4.85
CA ASN A 104 20.28 4.50 4.71
C ASN A 104 21.68 4.10 4.23
N CYS A 105 22.01 4.42 2.97
CA CYS A 105 23.39 4.54 2.58
C CYS A 105 23.92 5.69 3.42
N ILE A 106 24.76 5.36 4.38
CA ILE A 106 25.54 6.32 5.14
C ILE A 106 26.59 6.83 4.15
N GLU A 107 26.49 8.10 3.74
CA GLU A 107 27.62 8.85 3.16
C GLU A 107 28.38 9.54 4.30
#